data_AF-A0A953BQL9-F1
#
_entry.id   AF-A0A953BQL9-F1
#
_cell.length_a   1.000
_cell.length_b   1.000
_cell.length_c   1.000
_cell.angle_alpha   90.00
_cell.angle_beta   90.00
_cell.angle_gamma   90.00
#
_symmetry.space_group_name_H-M   'P 1'
#
loop_
_entity.id
_entity.type
_entity.pdbx_description
1 polymer ?
#
loop_
_entity_poly.entity_id
_entity_poly.type
_entity_poly.pdbx_seq_one_letter_code
_entity_poly.pdbx_strand_id
1 'polypeptide(L)'
;MTAHAALRTTLAPVVHVPTVRFVTTAMPKSGSNWFEAMLFGLPGVGGYGEREDGALLLALSHVLGVPEFLEVLRAGGLTLGDALARMLEPGLTSGEPLPESARTAAAAAMSRVQMRIPARAGLIARDESRRPRVGDLLEPLFAGQAQSRAGAAPRAVGCPSKHEPPGRLHELLPGYRILQLIRDPRDVLVSRFYHDLAHVNPGMIGLFARRGRDGTLTQRDDWVSAYFGARRDELREYYADFDDARLSTDIRLIVRYEDLLADAPAAMLRAASFVGVAPALRVSGFDPAAHCDRFAFERVTAGDAAQIDPATGERRNSFLRSGKSGDWRNYFDRALVEILGPGFATLLVTLGYERDSAWIGALPDCAPRAWDFSRLRPRQSLVRSFRCLWEADAALHERYPNPTDLLAADGGFLGHIVREARPEVMRHRADLIALARLWNADTRETVAF
;
A
#
# COMPACT_ATOMS: atom_id res chain seq x y z
N MET A 1 43.86 -26.96 -40.83
CA MET A 1 44.08 -26.23 -39.57
C MET A 1 43.47 -24.84 -39.70
N THR A 2 42.17 -24.79 -39.50
CA THR A 2 41.22 -23.74 -39.91
C THR A 2 40.99 -22.70 -38.82
N ALA A 3 41.08 -21.43 -39.22
CA ALA A 3 40.21 -20.31 -38.84
C ALA A 3 39.57 -20.35 -37.43
N HIS A 4 40.36 -20.19 -36.37
CA HIS A 4 39.84 -20.01 -35.00
C HIS A 4 40.51 -18.88 -34.21
N ALA A 5 41.07 -17.87 -34.89
CA ALA A 5 41.87 -16.82 -34.24
C ALA A 5 41.36 -15.36 -34.41
N ALA A 6 40.22 -15.12 -35.07
CA ALA A 6 39.86 -13.75 -35.50
C ALA A 6 38.49 -13.22 -35.01
N LEU A 7 37.97 -13.69 -33.88
CA LEU A 7 36.77 -13.12 -33.23
C LEU A 7 36.97 -12.92 -31.72
N ARG A 8 38.07 -12.27 -31.34
CA ARG A 8 38.09 -11.49 -30.09
C ARG A 8 37.66 -10.07 -30.44
N THR A 9 36.36 -9.92 -30.68
CA THR A 9 35.71 -8.61 -30.56
C THR A 9 36.04 -8.07 -29.18
N THR A 10 36.74 -6.93 -29.17
CA THR A 10 36.94 -6.06 -28.03
C THR A 10 35.56 -5.63 -27.53
N LEU A 11 34.92 -6.46 -26.70
CA LEU A 11 33.81 -6.02 -25.87
C LEU A 11 34.39 -4.93 -24.97
N ALA A 12 34.00 -3.68 -25.25
CA ALA A 12 34.30 -2.56 -24.37
C ALA A 12 33.95 -2.98 -22.93
N PRO A 13 34.78 -2.60 -21.93
CA PRO A 13 34.50 -2.94 -20.54
C PRO A 13 33.06 -2.52 -20.24
N VAL A 14 32.23 -3.48 -19.83
CA VAL A 14 30.87 -3.19 -19.36
C VAL A 14 31.05 -2.29 -18.15
N VAL A 15 30.88 -0.98 -18.35
CA VAL A 15 30.90 -0.01 -17.26
C VAL A 15 29.74 -0.39 -16.37
N HIS A 16 30.06 -0.94 -15.20
CA HIS A 16 29.06 -1.34 -14.23
C HIS A 16 28.44 -0.07 -13.67
N VAL A 17 27.33 0.36 -14.25
CA VAL A 17 26.54 1.46 -13.69
C VAL A 17 25.91 0.93 -12.41
N PRO A 18 26.15 1.55 -11.23
CA PRO A 18 25.57 1.08 -9.99
C PRO A 18 24.04 1.21 -10.05
N THR A 19 23.36 0.16 -9.61
CA THR A 19 21.91 0.09 -9.52
C THR A 19 21.40 1.12 -8.51
N VAL A 20 20.45 1.95 -8.92
CA VAL A 20 19.82 2.91 -8.01
C VAL A 20 18.81 2.19 -7.13
N ARG A 21 18.93 2.36 -5.81
CA ARG A 21 17.96 1.85 -4.84
C ARG A 21 16.96 2.93 -4.49
N PHE A 22 15.67 2.61 -4.49
CA PHE A 22 14.64 3.58 -4.11
C PHE A 22 13.49 2.97 -3.31
N VAL A 23 12.76 3.81 -2.60
CA VAL A 23 11.49 3.47 -1.96
C VAL A 23 10.41 4.46 -2.36
N THR A 24 9.17 3.98 -2.45
CA THR A 24 8.00 4.86 -2.67
C THR A 24 7.20 4.98 -1.38
N THR A 25 6.77 6.20 -1.06
CA THR A 25 5.88 6.47 0.07
C THR A 25 4.78 7.44 -0.32
N ALA A 26 3.61 7.28 0.30
CA ALA A 26 2.46 8.16 0.14
C ALA A 26 1.53 8.04 1.34
N MET A 27 0.75 9.08 1.63
CA MET A 27 -0.39 8.93 2.55
C MET A 27 -1.41 7.92 2.00
N PRO A 28 -2.12 7.15 2.85
CA PRO A 28 -3.22 6.31 2.41
C PRO A 28 -4.19 7.10 1.56
N LYS A 29 -4.56 6.55 0.40
CA LYS A 29 -5.52 7.16 -0.54
C LYS A 29 -5.03 8.42 -1.27
N SER A 30 -3.72 8.61 -1.34
CA SER A 30 -3.09 9.65 -2.19
C SER A 30 -2.96 9.26 -3.67
N GLY A 31 -3.37 8.05 -4.06
CA GLY A 31 -3.20 7.54 -5.42
C GLY A 31 -1.96 6.65 -5.62
N SER A 32 -1.35 6.16 -4.54
CA SER A 32 -0.11 5.36 -4.58
C SER A 32 -0.20 4.15 -5.49
N ASN A 33 -1.29 3.38 -5.46
CA ASN A 33 -1.45 2.20 -6.32
C ASN A 33 -1.32 2.54 -7.82
N TRP A 34 -1.84 3.70 -8.24
CA TRP A 34 -1.78 4.12 -9.64
C TRP A 34 -0.36 4.58 -10.02
N PHE A 35 0.25 5.42 -9.17
CA PHE A 35 1.62 5.88 -9.35
C PHE A 35 2.63 4.73 -9.35
N GLU A 36 2.54 3.82 -8.38
CA GLU A 36 3.41 2.65 -8.25
C GLU A 36 3.25 1.72 -9.47
N ALA A 37 2.02 1.48 -9.95
CA ALA A 37 1.80 0.67 -11.15
C ALA A 37 2.49 1.26 -12.39
N MET A 38 2.42 2.59 -12.57
CA MET A 38 3.13 3.27 -13.65
C MET A 38 4.65 3.21 -13.46
N LEU A 39 5.14 3.44 -12.24
CA LEU A 39 6.58 3.48 -11.94
C LEU A 39 7.25 2.11 -12.12
N PHE A 40 6.68 1.06 -11.52
CA PHE A 40 7.21 -0.29 -11.61
C PHE A 40 6.98 -0.94 -12.98
N GLY A 41 6.19 -0.32 -13.85
CA GLY A 41 6.07 -0.73 -15.26
C GLY A 41 7.12 -0.11 -16.19
N LEU A 42 7.99 0.77 -15.69
CA LEU A 42 9.02 1.42 -16.51
C LEU A 42 10.15 0.43 -16.89
N PRO A 43 10.59 0.39 -18.16
CA PRO A 43 11.77 -0.37 -18.54
C PRO A 43 13.00 -0.02 -17.69
N GLY A 44 13.65 -1.04 -17.15
CA GLY A 44 14.85 -0.88 -16.32
C GLY A 44 14.58 -0.61 -14.83
N VAL A 45 13.31 -0.49 -14.42
CA VAL A 45 12.91 -0.50 -13.01
C VAL A 45 12.52 -1.93 -12.62
N GLY A 46 13.31 -2.55 -11.75
CA GLY A 46 12.94 -3.81 -11.09
C GLY A 46 12.16 -3.57 -9.80
N GLY A 47 11.35 -4.55 -9.40
CA GLY A 47 10.63 -4.50 -8.13
C GLY A 47 9.40 -5.41 -8.07
N TYR A 48 8.56 -5.09 -7.09
CA TYR A 48 7.30 -5.71 -6.61
C TYR A 48 6.49 -6.66 -7.52
N GLY A 49 6.50 -6.51 -8.85
CA GLY A 49 5.65 -7.28 -9.77
C GLY A 49 6.34 -8.25 -10.71
N GLU A 50 7.67 -8.16 -10.87
CA GLU A 50 8.39 -8.90 -11.93
C GLU A 50 9.01 -10.23 -11.46
N ARG A 51 8.86 -10.58 -10.19
CA ARG A 51 9.48 -11.76 -9.57
C ARG A 51 8.44 -12.56 -8.78
N GLU A 52 8.62 -13.88 -8.74
CA GLU A 52 7.77 -14.79 -7.94
C GLU A 52 7.74 -14.43 -6.44
N ASP A 53 8.75 -13.68 -5.98
CA ASP A 53 8.92 -13.16 -4.62
C ASP A 53 8.15 -11.83 -4.33
N GLY A 54 7.35 -11.30 -5.26
CA GLY A 54 6.64 -10.03 -5.07
C GLY A 54 5.72 -9.97 -3.82
N ALA A 55 5.25 -11.12 -3.34
CA ALA A 55 4.50 -11.26 -2.09
C ALA A 55 5.35 -10.96 -0.84
N LEU A 56 6.66 -11.16 -0.92
CA LEU A 56 7.64 -10.95 0.14
C LEU A 56 8.08 -9.48 0.23
N LEU A 57 8.11 -8.75 -0.89
CA LEU A 57 8.28 -7.30 -0.87
C LEU A 57 7.01 -6.59 -0.39
N LEU A 58 5.84 -7.12 -0.69
CA LEU A 58 4.57 -6.71 -0.07
C LEU A 58 4.61 -6.98 1.45
N ALA A 59 5.08 -8.14 1.88
CA ALA A 59 5.31 -8.45 3.28
C ALA A 59 6.18 -7.37 3.93
N LEU A 60 7.33 -7.07 3.35
CA LEU A 60 8.24 -6.06 3.89
C LEU A 60 7.65 -4.67 3.94
N SER A 61 6.83 -4.26 2.97
CA SER A 61 6.10 -2.97 3.03
C SER A 61 5.20 -2.85 4.26
N HIS A 62 4.70 -3.97 4.78
CA HIS A 62 3.94 -4.03 6.03
C HIS A 62 4.83 -4.19 7.27
N VAL A 63 6.08 -4.61 7.08
CA VAL A 63 7.05 -4.90 8.14
C VAL A 63 7.94 -3.69 8.47
N LEU A 64 8.11 -2.71 7.56
CA LEU A 64 8.93 -1.52 7.83
C LEU A 64 8.49 -0.74 9.08
N GLY A 65 7.20 -0.83 9.42
CA GLY A 65 6.61 -0.27 10.63
C GLY A 65 6.56 -1.21 11.85
N VAL A 66 7.17 -2.41 11.79
CA VAL A 66 7.15 -3.41 12.87
C VAL A 66 8.48 -3.36 13.63
N PRO A 67 8.53 -2.77 14.85
CA PRO A 67 9.75 -2.65 15.64
C PRO A 67 10.46 -4.00 15.86
N GLU A 68 9.70 -5.08 16.04
CA GLU A 68 10.20 -6.42 16.29
C GLU A 68 11.02 -6.96 15.11
N PHE A 69 10.68 -6.60 13.87
CA PHE A 69 11.48 -6.99 12.72
C PHE A 69 12.80 -6.22 12.65
N LEU A 70 12.79 -4.94 13.01
CA LEU A 70 14.03 -4.16 13.08
C LEU A 70 14.95 -4.68 14.20
N GLU A 71 14.39 -5.11 15.33
CA GLU A 71 15.14 -5.75 16.41
C GLU A 71 15.79 -7.06 15.97
N VAL A 72 15.06 -7.87 15.20
CA VAL A 72 15.60 -9.09 14.58
C VAL A 72 16.79 -8.79 13.69
N LEU A 73 16.67 -7.81 12.79
CA LEU A 73 17.74 -7.48 11.87
C LEU A 73 18.97 -7.01 12.64
N ARG A 74 18.78 -6.15 13.66
CA ARG A 74 19.85 -5.70 14.55
C ARG A 74 20.51 -6.85 15.31
N ALA A 75 19.74 -7.81 15.81
CA ALA A 75 20.27 -8.99 16.49
C ALA A 75 21.13 -9.87 15.56
N GLY A 76 20.89 -9.79 14.25
CA GLY A 76 21.71 -10.41 13.21
C GLY A 76 22.82 -9.55 12.64
N GLY A 77 23.06 -8.36 13.18
CA GLY A 77 24.05 -7.42 12.64
C GLY A 77 23.71 -6.90 11.24
N LEU A 78 22.44 -6.95 10.82
CA LEU A 78 21.97 -6.41 9.55
C LEU A 78 21.19 -5.13 9.75
N THR A 79 21.34 -4.21 8.79
CA THR A 79 20.40 -3.11 8.62
C THR A 79 19.22 -3.55 7.74
N LEU A 80 18.14 -2.77 7.75
CA LEU A 80 17.05 -2.96 6.79
C LEU A 80 17.52 -2.78 5.34
N GLY A 81 18.45 -1.84 5.11
CA GLY A 81 19.09 -1.65 3.82
C GLY A 81 19.83 -2.89 3.34
N ASP A 82 20.55 -3.58 4.24
CA ASP A 82 21.24 -4.83 3.91
C ASP A 82 20.26 -5.95 3.55
N ALA A 83 19.16 -6.07 4.30
CA ALA A 83 18.13 -7.05 4.01
C ALA A 83 17.48 -6.80 2.64
N LEU A 84 17.11 -5.54 2.35
CA LEU A 84 16.54 -5.18 1.06
C LEU A 84 17.55 -5.35 -0.08
N ALA A 85 18.80 -4.93 0.07
CA ALA A 85 19.83 -5.08 -0.96
C ALA A 85 20.01 -6.55 -1.33
N ARG A 86 20.08 -7.46 -0.35
CA ARG A 86 20.19 -8.90 -0.59
C ARG A 86 18.99 -9.48 -1.33
N MET A 87 17.78 -8.97 -1.10
CA MET A 87 16.56 -9.43 -1.78
C MET A 87 16.42 -8.86 -3.19
N LEU A 88 16.81 -7.60 -3.36
CA LEU A 88 16.54 -6.82 -4.58
C LEU A 88 17.62 -7.03 -5.65
N GLU A 89 18.85 -7.37 -5.28
CA GLU A 89 20.00 -7.50 -6.20
C GLU A 89 20.54 -8.93 -6.29
N PRO A 90 20.23 -9.67 -7.37
CA PRO A 90 20.78 -11.00 -7.63
C PRO A 90 22.30 -10.90 -7.82
N GLY A 91 23.06 -11.63 -7.01
CA GLY A 91 24.53 -11.72 -7.12
C GLY A 91 25.33 -11.05 -5.99
N LEU A 92 24.67 -10.31 -5.07
CA LEU A 92 25.29 -9.83 -3.83
C LEU A 92 25.42 -10.90 -2.73
N THR A 93 25.17 -12.17 -3.07
CA THR A 93 25.20 -13.35 -2.19
C THR A 93 26.62 -13.80 -1.79
N SER A 94 27.59 -12.89 -1.74
CA SER A 94 28.94 -13.20 -1.20
C SER A 94 29.05 -12.96 0.31
N GLY A 95 27.97 -12.58 0.98
CA GLY A 95 27.95 -12.42 2.44
C GLY A 95 27.67 -13.74 3.14
N GLU A 96 28.32 -13.97 4.29
CA GLU A 96 28.02 -15.12 5.13
C GLU A 96 26.51 -15.23 5.44
N PRO A 97 25.99 -16.47 5.55
CA PRO A 97 24.63 -16.69 5.99
C PRO A 97 24.36 -15.94 7.28
N LEU A 98 23.14 -15.41 7.45
CA LEU A 98 22.71 -14.81 8.72
C LEU A 98 23.01 -15.75 9.90
N PRO A 99 23.50 -15.28 11.06
CA PRO A 99 23.71 -16.13 12.23
C PRO A 99 22.44 -16.89 12.62
N GLU A 100 22.54 -18.15 13.05
CA GLU A 100 21.36 -19.01 13.35
C GLU A 100 20.39 -18.37 14.35
N SER A 101 20.91 -17.62 15.34
CA SER A 101 20.11 -16.85 16.29
C SER A 101 19.28 -15.75 15.62
N ALA A 102 19.85 -15.03 14.67
CA ALA A 102 19.18 -14.00 13.90
C ALA A 102 18.15 -14.59 12.93
N ARG A 103 18.47 -15.75 12.34
CA ARG A 103 17.53 -16.50 11.50
C ARG A 103 16.33 -16.97 12.32
N THR A 104 16.56 -17.51 13.52
CA THR A 104 15.50 -17.94 14.43
C THR A 104 14.65 -16.77 14.94
N ALA A 105 15.28 -15.64 15.27
CA ALA A 105 14.58 -14.43 15.66
C ALA A 105 13.75 -13.87 14.50
N ALA A 106 14.30 -13.87 13.28
CA ALA A 106 13.60 -13.48 12.05
C ALA A 106 12.42 -14.39 11.76
N ALA A 107 12.58 -15.70 11.96
CA ALA A 107 11.49 -16.67 11.92
C ALA A 107 10.36 -16.30 12.87
N ALA A 108 10.70 -15.97 14.12
CA ALA A 108 9.72 -15.69 15.16
C ALA A 108 9.01 -14.35 14.91
N ALA A 109 9.74 -13.30 14.51
CA ALA A 109 9.14 -12.02 14.14
C ALA A 109 8.35 -12.13 12.84
N MET A 110 8.90 -12.79 11.81
CA MET A 110 8.17 -13.05 10.57
C MET A 110 6.99 -13.97 10.77
N SER A 111 6.98 -14.90 11.72
CA SER A 111 5.80 -15.69 12.06
C SER A 111 4.73 -14.81 12.72
N ARG A 112 5.14 -13.90 13.62
CA ARG A 112 4.26 -12.86 14.21
C ARG A 112 3.78 -11.82 13.19
N VAL A 113 4.53 -11.60 12.10
CA VAL A 113 4.17 -10.69 11.00
C VAL A 113 3.48 -11.43 9.83
N GLN A 114 3.72 -12.73 9.62
CA GLN A 114 3.01 -13.63 8.70
C GLN A 114 1.60 -13.91 9.20
N MET A 115 1.38 -13.85 10.52
CA MET A 115 0.06 -13.60 11.10
C MET A 115 -0.62 -12.31 10.56
N ARG A 116 0.01 -11.53 9.66
CA ARG A 116 -0.54 -10.34 8.98
C ARG A 116 -0.29 -10.28 7.45
N ILE A 117 0.27 -11.32 6.82
CA ILE A 117 0.62 -11.34 5.37
C ILE A 117 0.02 -12.56 4.67
N PRO A 118 -0.58 -12.45 3.45
CA PRO A 118 -1.12 -13.60 2.72
C PRO A 118 -0.08 -14.60 2.22
N ALA A 119 -0.45 -15.88 2.23
CA ALA A 119 0.39 -17.04 1.93
C ALA A 119 0.73 -17.26 0.45
N ARG A 120 1.75 -16.55 -0.05
CA ARG A 120 2.56 -17.08 -1.16
C ARG A 120 3.85 -17.76 -0.72
N ALA A 121 4.25 -17.65 0.54
CA ALA A 121 5.45 -18.31 1.09
C ALA A 121 5.21 -19.78 1.52
N GLY A 122 3.95 -20.24 1.60
CA GLY A 122 3.58 -21.55 2.17
C GLY A 122 3.73 -22.77 1.25
N LEU A 123 4.24 -22.60 0.03
CA LEU A 123 4.38 -23.72 -0.94
C LEU A 123 5.68 -24.53 -0.78
N ILE A 124 6.60 -24.18 0.13
CA ILE A 124 7.94 -24.79 0.21
C ILE A 124 8.13 -25.76 1.41
N ALA A 125 7.26 -25.77 2.44
CA ALA A 125 7.52 -26.55 3.65
C ALA A 125 6.45 -27.62 3.92
N ARG A 126 6.71 -28.87 3.50
CA ARG A 126 5.93 -30.06 3.90
C ARG A 126 6.84 -31.27 4.14
N ASP A 127 7.64 -31.23 5.21
CA ASP A 127 8.27 -32.40 5.85
C ASP A 127 8.91 -31.95 7.19
N GLU A 128 8.54 -32.56 8.32
CA GLU A 128 9.07 -32.21 9.66
C GLU A 128 10.54 -32.66 9.86
N SER A 129 11.02 -33.64 9.10
CA SER A 129 12.44 -33.99 9.03
C SER A 129 13.25 -33.00 8.18
N ARG A 130 12.55 -32.07 7.52
CA ARG A 130 13.08 -30.95 6.72
C ARG A 130 12.48 -29.62 7.15
N ARG A 131 12.26 -29.37 8.45
CA ARG A 131 12.02 -27.99 8.93
C ARG A 131 13.18 -27.16 8.38
N PRO A 132 12.95 -26.28 7.38
CA PRO A 132 14.03 -25.48 6.87
C PRO A 132 14.48 -24.65 8.06
N ARG A 133 15.78 -24.69 8.39
CA ARG A 133 16.32 -23.63 9.25
C ARG A 133 15.94 -22.32 8.56
N VAL A 134 15.77 -21.22 9.27
CA VAL A 134 15.36 -20.00 8.56
C VAL A 134 16.43 -19.54 7.56
N GLY A 135 17.64 -20.11 7.62
CA GLY A 135 18.64 -20.05 6.55
C GLY A 135 18.16 -20.65 5.23
N ASP A 136 17.40 -21.74 5.30
CA ASP A 136 16.77 -22.47 4.19
C ASP A 136 15.39 -21.87 3.80
N LEU A 137 14.79 -21.00 4.64
CA LEU A 137 13.64 -20.15 4.25
C LEU A 137 14.11 -18.86 3.58
N LEU A 138 15.25 -18.32 4.00
CA LEU A 138 15.89 -17.14 3.42
C LEU A 138 16.73 -17.48 2.19
N GLU A 139 17.30 -18.69 2.11
CA GLU A 139 18.09 -19.13 0.95
C GLU A 139 17.27 -19.10 -0.33
N PRO A 140 16.05 -19.65 -0.43
CA PRO A 140 15.21 -19.48 -1.62
C PRO A 140 14.83 -18.01 -1.89
N LEU A 141 14.77 -17.14 -0.87
CA LEU A 141 14.57 -15.69 -1.03
C LEU A 141 15.80 -14.99 -1.62
N PHE A 142 16.97 -15.62 -1.55
CA PHE A 142 18.24 -15.12 -2.07
C PHE A 142 18.79 -15.92 -3.28
N ALA A 143 18.33 -17.16 -3.45
CA ALA A 143 18.78 -18.18 -4.40
C ALA A 143 17.79 -18.41 -5.56
N GLY A 144 16.57 -17.85 -5.48
CA GLY A 144 15.64 -17.71 -6.61
C GLY A 144 16.15 -16.69 -7.63
N GLN A 145 17.35 -16.88 -8.15
CA GLN A 145 17.98 -16.02 -9.13
C GLN A 145 17.75 -16.54 -10.55
N ALA A 146 17.53 -15.58 -11.46
CA ALA A 146 17.76 -15.69 -12.89
C ALA A 146 16.66 -16.35 -13.76
N GLN A 147 15.41 -15.94 -13.57
CA GLN A 147 14.53 -15.80 -14.73
C GLN A 147 14.05 -14.35 -14.88
N SER A 148 15.01 -13.43 -15.01
CA SER A 148 14.75 -12.28 -15.85
C SER A 148 14.45 -12.80 -17.26
N ARG A 149 13.43 -12.25 -17.94
CA ARG A 149 13.43 -12.22 -19.40
C ARG A 149 14.85 -11.93 -19.87
N ALA A 150 15.32 -12.61 -20.91
CA ALA A 150 16.71 -12.68 -21.37
C ALA A 150 17.38 -11.33 -21.79
N GLY A 151 17.25 -10.25 -21.02
CA GLY A 151 17.81 -8.93 -21.33
C GLY A 151 17.99 -8.06 -20.10
N ALA A 152 19.25 -7.87 -19.71
CA ALA A 152 19.82 -6.86 -18.79
C ALA A 152 19.30 -6.80 -17.34
N ALA A 153 20.24 -6.66 -16.39
CA ALA A 153 19.93 -6.37 -14.99
C ALA A 153 19.19 -5.02 -14.85
N PRO A 154 18.26 -4.88 -13.88
CA PRO A 154 17.56 -3.63 -13.66
C PRO A 154 18.54 -2.51 -13.28
N ARG A 155 18.29 -1.30 -13.78
CA ARG A 155 19.09 -0.10 -13.46
C ARG A 155 18.63 0.58 -12.18
N ALA A 156 17.39 0.35 -11.79
CA ALA A 156 16.84 0.77 -10.52
C ALA A 156 16.07 -0.38 -9.89
N VAL A 157 16.14 -0.52 -8.57
CA VAL A 157 15.29 -1.46 -7.85
C VAL A 157 14.66 -0.75 -6.66
N GLY A 158 13.35 -0.95 -6.48
CA GLY A 158 12.67 -0.34 -5.37
C GLY A 158 11.53 -1.17 -4.79
N CYS A 159 11.07 -0.71 -3.63
CA CYS A 159 9.95 -1.30 -2.92
C CYS A 159 8.96 -0.21 -2.47
N PRO A 160 7.66 -0.53 -2.41
CA PRO A 160 6.70 0.34 -1.75
C PRO A 160 6.90 0.23 -0.24
N SER A 161 7.04 1.36 0.47
CA SER A 161 7.10 1.39 1.93
C SER A 161 5.76 1.73 2.58
N LYS A 162 4.75 2.08 1.77
CA LYS A 162 3.36 2.36 2.13
C LYS A 162 3.17 3.05 3.49
N HIS A 163 3.04 4.37 3.42
CA HIS A 163 2.63 5.26 4.52
C HIS A 163 3.69 5.56 5.57
N GLU A 164 4.90 5.05 5.42
CA GLU A 164 6.03 5.43 6.28
C GLU A 164 6.48 6.87 5.99
N PRO A 165 6.64 7.75 7.00
CA PRO A 165 7.11 9.12 6.80
C PRO A 165 8.50 9.17 6.13
N PRO A 166 8.76 10.12 5.23
CA PRO A 166 10.04 10.22 4.53
C PRO A 166 11.27 10.33 5.43
N GLY A 167 11.19 11.08 6.54
CA GLY A 167 12.31 11.24 7.48
C GLY A 167 12.72 9.90 8.09
N ARG A 168 11.72 9.12 8.54
CA ARG A 168 11.94 7.76 9.04
C ARG A 168 12.48 6.81 7.98
N LEU A 169 12.02 6.90 6.74
CA LEU A 169 12.59 6.11 5.64
C LEU A 169 14.06 6.45 5.39
N HIS A 170 14.41 7.73 5.44
CA HIS A 170 15.80 8.16 5.27
C HIS A 170 16.71 7.59 6.37
N GLU A 171 16.22 7.52 7.61
CA GLU A 171 16.93 6.91 8.74
C GLU A 171 17.05 5.39 8.62
N LEU A 172 15.99 4.70 8.19
CA LEU A 172 15.96 3.24 8.07
C LEU A 172 16.73 2.74 6.84
N LEU A 173 16.78 3.53 5.77
CA LEU A 173 17.32 3.17 4.46
C LEU A 173 18.31 4.23 3.95
N PRO A 174 19.43 4.45 4.65
CA PRO A 174 20.44 5.40 4.20
C PRO A 174 20.95 5.02 2.81
N GLY A 175 21.01 6.00 1.91
CA GLY A 175 21.44 5.80 0.52
C GLY A 175 20.33 5.37 -0.45
N TYR A 176 19.11 5.09 0.02
CA TYR A 176 17.96 4.94 -0.86
C TYR A 176 17.42 6.30 -1.27
N ARG A 177 16.99 6.41 -2.52
CA ARG A 177 16.16 7.52 -3.00
C ARG A 177 14.72 7.34 -2.55
N ILE A 178 14.03 8.42 -2.23
CA ILE A 178 12.65 8.43 -1.75
C ILE A 178 11.76 9.12 -2.78
N LEU A 179 10.84 8.38 -3.36
CA LEU A 179 9.76 8.90 -4.19
C LEU A 179 8.52 9.12 -3.31
N GLN A 180 8.27 10.37 -2.92
CA GLN A 180 7.12 10.73 -2.10
C GLN A 180 5.98 11.22 -2.99
N LEU A 181 4.88 10.46 -3.05
CA LEU A 181 3.64 10.92 -3.64
C LEU A 181 2.83 11.69 -2.61
N ILE A 182 2.52 12.95 -2.92
CA ILE A 182 1.60 13.79 -2.14
C ILE A 182 0.33 14.06 -2.94
N ARG A 183 -0.75 14.35 -2.24
CA ARG A 183 -2.04 14.77 -2.78
C ARG A 183 -2.63 15.81 -1.85
N ASP A 184 -3.52 16.67 -2.33
CA ASP A 184 -4.23 17.63 -1.46
C ASP A 184 -4.78 16.88 -0.21
N PRO A 185 -4.31 17.19 1.01
CA PRO A 185 -4.75 16.51 2.23
C PRO A 185 -6.27 16.50 2.40
N ARG A 186 -6.98 17.49 1.85
CA ARG A 186 -8.45 17.55 1.90
C ARG A 186 -9.06 16.44 1.04
N ASP A 187 -8.54 16.22 -0.17
CA ASP A 187 -8.96 15.10 -1.02
C ASP A 187 -8.55 13.75 -0.44
N VAL A 188 -7.39 13.68 0.22
CA VAL A 188 -6.95 12.47 0.95
C VAL A 188 -7.96 12.11 2.03
N LEU A 189 -8.41 13.07 2.83
CA LEU A 189 -9.41 12.84 3.89
C LEU A 189 -10.75 12.36 3.33
N VAL A 190 -11.27 12.99 2.27
CA VAL A 190 -12.50 12.52 1.61
C VAL A 190 -12.33 11.11 1.06
N SER A 191 -11.21 10.85 0.36
CA SER A 191 -10.95 9.53 -0.21
C SER A 191 -10.72 8.47 0.86
N ARG A 192 -10.21 8.84 2.03
CA ARG A 192 -10.00 7.97 3.18
C ARG A 192 -11.31 7.62 3.86
N PHE A 193 -12.19 8.60 4.07
CA PHE A 193 -13.54 8.37 4.62
C PHE A 193 -14.27 7.27 3.85
N TYR A 194 -14.40 7.42 2.52
CA TYR A 194 -15.15 6.45 1.71
C TYR A 194 -14.48 5.08 1.64
N HIS A 195 -13.15 5.02 1.70
CA HIS A 195 -12.45 3.75 1.74
C HIS A 195 -12.65 3.02 3.07
N ASP A 196 -12.57 3.74 4.18
CA ASP A 196 -12.75 3.14 5.49
C ASP A 196 -14.21 2.72 5.70
N LEU A 197 -15.16 3.50 5.17
CA LEU A 197 -16.59 3.16 5.15
C LEU A 197 -16.89 1.92 4.29
N ALA A 198 -16.24 1.76 3.13
CA ALA A 198 -16.38 0.55 2.31
C ALA A 198 -15.78 -0.70 3.00
N HIS A 199 -14.89 -0.51 3.99
CA HIS A 199 -14.14 -1.57 4.61
C HIS A 199 -14.18 -1.47 6.14
N VAL A 200 -15.38 -1.24 6.70
CA VAL A 200 -15.58 -1.08 8.13
C VAL A 200 -15.15 -2.36 8.85
N ASN A 201 -14.27 -2.23 9.84
CA ASN A 201 -13.89 -3.32 10.73
C ASN A 201 -14.51 -3.06 12.13
N PRO A 202 -14.47 -4.03 13.07
CA PRO A 202 -15.14 -3.88 14.37
C PRO A 202 -14.65 -2.67 15.16
N GLY A 203 -13.35 -2.36 15.10
CA GLY A 203 -12.76 -1.21 15.78
C GLY A 203 -13.22 0.14 15.20
N MET A 204 -13.56 0.19 13.91
CA MET A 204 -14.02 1.42 13.26
C MET A 204 -15.52 1.69 13.46
N ILE A 205 -16.33 0.70 13.83
CA ILE A 205 -17.76 0.91 14.10
C ILE A 205 -17.95 1.99 15.16
N GLY A 206 -17.12 1.99 16.22
CA GLY A 206 -17.20 2.96 17.32
C GLY A 206 -16.91 4.41 16.92
N LEU A 207 -16.32 4.64 15.75
CA LEU A 207 -16.10 5.99 15.19
C LEU A 207 -17.38 6.58 14.60
N PHE A 208 -18.30 5.74 14.13
CA PHE A 208 -19.50 6.16 13.40
C PHE A 208 -20.79 5.89 14.17
N ALA A 209 -20.83 4.85 15.00
CA ALA A 209 -22.01 4.40 15.71
C ALA A 209 -21.74 4.12 17.19
N ARG A 210 -22.80 4.22 18.00
CA ARG A 210 -22.83 3.82 19.41
C ARG A 210 -23.80 2.66 19.59
N ARG A 211 -23.47 1.77 20.52
CA ARG A 211 -24.37 0.69 20.93
C ARG A 211 -25.11 1.08 22.22
N GLY A 212 -26.43 1.00 22.19
CA GLY A 212 -27.29 1.13 23.37
C GLY A 212 -27.20 -0.09 24.29
N ARG A 213 -27.77 0.03 25.50
CA ARG A 213 -27.83 -1.09 26.47
C ARG A 213 -28.68 -2.27 25.97
N ASP A 214 -29.63 -1.98 25.09
CA ASP A 214 -30.50 -2.94 24.40
C ASP A 214 -29.83 -3.61 23.19
N GLY A 215 -28.59 -3.21 22.86
CA GLY A 215 -27.84 -3.72 21.72
C GLY A 215 -28.05 -2.94 20.41
N THR A 216 -28.97 -1.98 20.38
CA THR A 216 -29.30 -1.19 19.19
C THR A 216 -28.13 -0.27 18.79
N LEU A 217 -27.82 -0.22 17.49
CA LEU A 217 -26.84 0.71 16.94
C LEU A 217 -27.51 2.02 16.51
N THR A 218 -26.93 3.14 16.92
CA THR A 218 -27.34 4.49 16.52
C THR A 218 -26.13 5.25 15.98
N GLN A 219 -26.35 6.17 15.04
CA GLN A 219 -25.28 7.02 14.55
C GLN A 219 -24.82 7.97 15.66
N ARG A 220 -23.52 8.21 15.72
CA ARG A 220 -22.94 9.18 16.66
C ARG A 220 -23.15 10.59 16.15
N ASP A 221 -23.64 11.49 17.01
CA ASP A 221 -23.71 12.92 16.66
C ASP A 221 -22.30 13.54 16.49
N ASP A 222 -21.31 13.01 17.20
CA ASP A 222 -19.91 13.48 17.19
C ASP A 222 -19.01 12.70 16.22
N TRP A 223 -19.57 11.94 15.28
CA TRP A 223 -18.80 11.07 14.38
C TRP A 223 -17.76 11.84 13.56
N VAL A 224 -18.08 13.08 13.14
CA VAL A 224 -17.17 13.93 12.34
C VAL A 224 -15.91 14.21 13.15
N SER A 225 -16.06 14.67 14.39
CA SER A 225 -14.93 14.94 15.28
C SER A 225 -14.16 13.66 15.61
N ALA A 226 -14.85 12.56 15.89
CA ALA A 226 -14.21 11.29 16.22
C ALA A 226 -13.38 10.74 15.05
N TYR A 227 -13.93 10.75 13.83
CA TYR A 227 -13.26 10.23 12.66
C TYR A 227 -12.13 11.15 12.18
N PHE A 228 -12.42 12.43 11.93
CA PHE A 228 -11.44 13.36 11.37
C PHE A 228 -10.37 13.79 12.37
N GLY A 229 -10.67 13.79 13.67
CA GLY A 229 -9.66 13.99 14.72
C GLY A 229 -8.55 12.94 14.66
N ALA A 230 -8.90 11.66 14.50
CA ALA A 230 -7.91 10.59 14.34
C ALA A 230 -7.08 10.75 13.05
N ARG A 231 -7.71 11.16 11.93
CA ARG A 231 -7.00 11.32 10.63
C ARG A 231 -6.11 12.55 10.58
N ARG A 232 -6.46 13.61 11.32
CA ARG A 232 -5.59 14.77 11.50
C ARG A 232 -4.25 14.34 12.09
N ASP A 233 -4.27 13.50 13.12
CA ASP A 233 -3.05 13.07 13.79
C ASP A 233 -2.17 12.21 12.87
N GLU A 234 -2.77 11.31 12.07
CA GLU A 234 -2.07 10.55 11.01
C GLU A 234 -1.41 11.48 9.96
N LEU A 235 -2.13 12.50 9.48
CA LEU A 235 -1.57 13.46 8.52
C LEU A 235 -0.40 14.24 9.11
N ARG A 236 -0.54 14.70 10.36
CA ARG A 236 0.51 15.44 11.05
C ARG A 236 1.77 14.59 11.23
N GLU A 237 1.62 13.32 11.61
CA GLU A 237 2.74 12.40 11.76
C GLU A 237 3.45 12.18 10.42
N TYR A 238 2.70 11.91 9.35
CA TYR A 238 3.27 11.63 8.04
C TYR A 238 4.05 12.82 7.43
N TYR A 239 3.53 14.03 7.62
CA TYR A 239 4.11 15.25 7.08
C TYR A 239 5.00 16.01 8.08
N ALA A 240 5.31 15.43 9.24
CA ALA A 240 6.12 16.09 10.28
C ALA A 240 7.48 16.58 9.76
N ASP A 241 8.11 15.79 8.88
CA ASP A 241 9.42 16.05 8.31
C ASP A 241 9.35 16.61 6.88
N PHE A 242 8.23 17.25 6.49
CA PHE A 242 8.06 17.72 5.11
C PHE A 242 9.17 18.70 4.70
N ASP A 243 9.54 19.63 5.58
CA ASP A 243 10.60 20.62 5.37
C ASP A 243 11.97 20.21 5.93
N ASP A 244 12.18 18.92 6.23
CA ASP A 244 13.46 18.44 6.75
C ASP A 244 14.59 18.61 5.72
N ALA A 245 15.59 19.42 6.06
CA ALA A 245 16.74 19.72 5.22
C ALA A 245 17.60 18.48 4.87
N ARG A 246 17.51 17.39 5.66
CA ARG A 246 18.15 16.10 5.34
C ARG A 246 17.55 15.47 4.08
N LEU A 247 16.30 15.77 3.76
CA LEU A 247 15.57 15.26 2.61
C LEU A 247 15.76 16.17 1.39
N SER A 248 17.03 16.34 0.99
CA SER A 248 17.39 17.14 -0.19
C SER A 248 16.78 16.59 -1.48
N THR A 249 16.80 17.39 -2.55
CA THR A 249 16.26 16.99 -3.86
C THR A 249 16.99 15.81 -4.51
N ASP A 250 18.19 15.48 -4.05
CA ASP A 250 18.95 14.31 -4.51
C ASP A 250 18.51 13.01 -3.80
N ILE A 251 17.95 13.15 -2.60
CA ILE A 251 17.47 12.05 -1.76
C ILE A 251 15.97 11.85 -1.92
N ARG A 252 15.19 12.93 -2.08
CA ARG A 252 13.73 12.89 -2.15
C ARG A 252 13.21 13.61 -3.38
N LEU A 253 12.36 12.93 -4.15
CA LEU A 253 11.52 13.54 -5.17
C LEU A 253 10.07 13.54 -4.72
N ILE A 254 9.48 14.74 -4.68
CA ILE A 254 8.05 14.93 -4.47
C ILE A 254 7.34 14.87 -5.82
N VAL A 255 6.32 14.01 -5.89
CA VAL A 255 5.37 13.91 -7.01
C VAL A 255 4.00 14.29 -6.47
N ARG A 256 3.33 15.27 -7.10
CA ARG A 256 1.93 15.59 -6.75
C ARG A 256 1.00 14.71 -7.56
N TYR A 257 -0.07 14.22 -6.92
CA TYR A 257 -1.13 13.48 -7.58
C TYR A 257 -1.78 14.34 -8.68
N GLU A 258 -1.90 15.64 -8.45
CA GLU A 258 -2.45 16.61 -9.38
C GLU A 258 -1.58 16.77 -10.63
N ASP A 259 -0.24 16.69 -10.48
CA ASP A 259 0.68 16.70 -11.64
C ASP A 259 0.50 15.42 -12.47
N LEU A 260 0.26 14.27 -11.83
CA LEU A 260 -0.03 13.02 -12.54
C LEU A 260 -1.37 13.10 -13.30
N LEU A 261 -2.37 13.81 -12.78
CA LEU A 261 -3.62 14.03 -13.50
C LEU A 261 -3.47 15.01 -14.67
N ALA A 262 -2.63 16.03 -14.51
CA ALA A 262 -2.42 17.06 -15.53
C ALA A 262 -1.51 16.59 -16.67
N ASP A 263 -0.39 15.94 -16.35
CA ASP A 263 0.62 15.46 -17.30
C ASP A 263 1.39 14.26 -16.70
N ALA A 264 0.74 13.10 -16.70
CA ALA A 264 1.36 11.84 -16.26
C ALA A 264 2.69 11.56 -17.00
N PRO A 265 2.82 11.71 -18.34
CA PRO A 265 4.09 11.52 -19.04
C PRO A 265 5.24 12.35 -18.47
N ALA A 266 5.05 13.65 -18.26
CA ALA A 266 6.10 14.52 -17.72
C ALA A 266 6.48 14.15 -16.28
N ALA A 267 5.48 13.87 -15.43
CA ALA A 267 5.71 13.43 -14.06
C ALA A 267 6.46 12.08 -14.00
N MET A 268 6.13 11.14 -14.88
CA MET A 268 6.80 9.84 -14.98
C MET A 268 8.23 9.97 -15.51
N LEU A 269 8.51 10.86 -16.46
CA LEU A 269 9.87 11.13 -16.92
C LEU A 269 10.74 11.76 -15.82
N ARG A 270 10.18 12.64 -14.99
CA ARG A 270 10.88 13.17 -13.80
C ARG A 270 11.20 12.05 -12.82
N ALA A 271 10.24 11.19 -12.49
CA ALA A 271 10.46 10.04 -11.62
C ALA A 271 11.52 9.09 -12.20
N ALA A 272 11.47 8.79 -13.50
CA ALA A 272 12.43 7.97 -14.21
C ALA A 272 13.85 8.54 -14.17
N SER A 273 14.00 9.86 -14.32
CA SER A 273 15.28 10.55 -14.18
C SER A 273 15.80 10.42 -12.75
N PHE A 274 14.92 10.66 -11.78
CA PHE A 274 15.26 10.57 -10.37
C PHE A 274 15.64 9.16 -9.92
N VAL A 275 15.09 8.09 -10.50
CA VAL A 275 15.55 6.72 -10.21
C VAL A 275 16.65 6.24 -11.17
N GLY A 276 17.15 7.08 -12.06
CA GLY A 276 18.30 6.77 -12.93
C GLY A 276 18.00 5.86 -14.13
N VAL A 277 16.74 5.66 -14.50
CA VAL A 277 16.35 4.84 -15.66
C VAL A 277 16.09 5.64 -16.93
N ALA A 278 16.03 6.98 -16.86
CA ALA A 278 15.79 7.83 -18.03
C ALA A 278 16.72 7.53 -19.24
N PRO A 279 18.03 7.26 -19.09
CA PRO A 279 18.87 6.86 -20.22
C PRO A 279 18.42 5.56 -20.89
N ALA A 280 17.94 4.58 -20.12
CA ALA A 280 17.43 3.32 -20.69
C ALA A 280 16.13 3.52 -21.47
N LEU A 281 15.24 4.40 -20.98
CA LEU A 281 14.00 4.75 -21.68
C LEU A 281 14.29 5.40 -23.05
N ARG A 282 15.31 6.27 -23.13
CA ARG A 282 15.71 6.90 -24.39
C ARG A 282 16.21 5.90 -25.41
N VAL A 283 17.01 4.91 -24.98
CA VAL A 283 17.59 3.90 -25.87
C VAL A 283 16.54 2.90 -26.35
N SER A 284 15.55 2.57 -25.52
CA SER A 284 14.50 1.60 -25.89
C SER A 284 13.40 2.15 -26.79
N GLY A 285 13.42 3.45 -27.10
CA GLY A 285 12.31 4.11 -27.81
C GLY A 285 11.03 4.14 -26.98
N PHE A 286 11.15 4.19 -25.65
CA PHE A 286 10.01 4.21 -24.73
C PHE A 286 9.10 5.41 -25.00
N ASP A 287 7.82 5.14 -25.21
CA ASP A 287 6.77 6.15 -25.34
C ASP A 287 6.09 6.37 -23.97
N PRO A 288 6.35 7.50 -23.29
CA PRO A 288 5.76 7.80 -22.00
C PRO A 288 4.24 8.01 -22.07
N ALA A 289 3.70 8.50 -23.18
CA ALA A 289 2.26 8.70 -23.35
C ALA A 289 1.55 7.36 -23.45
N ALA A 290 2.00 6.50 -24.38
CA ALA A 290 1.45 5.15 -24.50
C ALA A 290 1.61 4.34 -23.21
N HIS A 291 2.70 4.51 -22.46
CA HIS A 291 2.89 3.87 -21.16
C HIS A 291 1.82 4.31 -20.16
N CYS A 292 1.63 5.61 -19.96
CA CYS A 292 0.65 6.15 -19.01
C CYS A 292 -0.79 5.79 -19.44
N ASP A 293 -1.09 5.80 -20.73
CA ASP A 293 -2.41 5.42 -21.27
C ASP A 293 -2.81 3.99 -20.96
N ARG A 294 -1.86 3.06 -20.72
CA ARG A 294 -2.18 1.69 -20.27
C ARG A 294 -2.73 1.66 -18.85
N PHE A 295 -2.33 2.65 -18.04
CA PHE A 295 -2.74 2.80 -16.65
C PHE A 295 -3.78 3.89 -16.45
N ALA A 296 -4.27 4.50 -17.54
CA ALA A 296 -5.30 5.54 -17.47
C ALA A 296 -6.49 5.07 -16.62
N PHE A 297 -6.98 5.98 -15.78
CA PHE A 297 -8.01 5.65 -14.80
C PHE A 297 -9.24 5.03 -15.46
N GLU A 298 -9.67 5.57 -16.61
CA GLU A 298 -10.80 5.07 -17.39
C GLU A 298 -10.60 3.63 -17.87
N ARG A 299 -9.36 3.22 -18.18
CA ARG A 299 -9.06 1.86 -18.66
C ARG A 299 -8.88 0.86 -17.52
N VAL A 300 -8.25 1.29 -16.42
CA VAL A 300 -8.14 0.46 -15.20
C VAL A 300 -9.52 0.32 -14.52
N THR A 301 -10.42 1.29 -14.73
CA THR A 301 -11.82 1.23 -14.32
C THR A 301 -12.78 0.85 -15.45
N ALA A 302 -12.29 0.53 -16.65
CA ALA A 302 -13.12 -0.02 -17.73
C ALA A 302 -13.40 -1.49 -17.45
N GLY A 303 -14.50 -1.73 -16.74
CA GLY A 303 -15.18 -3.01 -16.66
C GLY A 303 -16.67 -2.80 -16.92
N ASP A 304 -17.49 -3.77 -16.52
CA ASP A 304 -18.94 -3.77 -16.75
C ASP A 304 -19.63 -2.44 -16.39
N ALA A 305 -20.29 -1.80 -17.36
CA ALA A 305 -20.98 -0.52 -17.23
C ALA A 305 -22.12 -0.58 -16.20
N ALA A 306 -22.64 -1.79 -15.92
CA ALA A 306 -23.63 -2.04 -14.88
C ALA A 306 -23.14 -1.71 -13.46
N GLN A 307 -21.82 -1.56 -13.26
CA GLN A 307 -21.24 -1.22 -11.95
C GLN A 307 -21.03 0.28 -11.73
N ILE A 308 -21.34 1.14 -12.71
CA ILE A 308 -21.25 2.60 -12.56
C ILE A 308 -22.57 3.10 -11.98
N ASP A 309 -22.49 3.83 -10.87
CA ASP A 309 -23.63 4.51 -10.29
C ASP A 309 -24.04 5.69 -11.19
N PRO A 310 -25.26 5.69 -11.75
CA PRO A 310 -25.66 6.69 -12.74
C PRO A 310 -25.85 8.10 -12.15
N ALA A 311 -26.02 8.24 -10.83
CA ALA A 311 -26.16 9.55 -10.18
C ALA A 311 -24.80 10.20 -9.88
N THR A 312 -23.78 9.39 -9.62
CA THR A 312 -22.44 9.88 -9.23
C THR A 312 -21.37 9.66 -10.29
N GLY A 313 -21.62 8.81 -11.28
CA GLY A 313 -20.63 8.37 -12.27
C GLY A 313 -19.52 7.49 -11.70
N GLU A 314 -19.63 7.08 -10.43
CA GLU A 314 -18.60 6.33 -9.72
C GLU A 314 -18.91 4.83 -9.73
N ARG A 315 -17.87 4.00 -9.78
CA ARG A 315 -18.04 2.54 -9.68
C ARG A 315 -18.48 2.14 -8.27
N ARG A 316 -19.51 1.31 -8.20
CA ARG A 316 -20.02 0.74 -6.94
C ARG A 316 -19.01 -0.19 -6.26
N ASN A 317 -17.95 -0.66 -6.92
CA ASN A 317 -17.06 -1.70 -6.40
C ASN A 317 -15.54 -1.52 -6.62
N SER A 318 -15.03 -0.30 -6.81
CA SER A 318 -13.58 -0.11 -6.99
C SER A 318 -12.91 0.61 -5.82
N PHE A 319 -11.69 0.15 -5.48
CA PHE A 319 -10.73 0.90 -4.66
C PHE A 319 -10.47 2.33 -5.18
N LEU A 320 -10.80 2.55 -6.45
CA LEU A 320 -10.74 3.75 -7.25
C LEU A 320 -12.12 4.44 -7.25
N ARG A 321 -12.24 5.62 -6.64
CA ARG A 321 -13.52 6.32 -6.46
C ARG A 321 -13.88 7.22 -7.64
N SER A 322 -13.16 8.34 -7.78
CA SER A 322 -13.40 9.32 -8.84
C SER A 322 -12.17 9.62 -9.69
N GLY A 323 -10.96 9.34 -9.18
CA GLY A 323 -9.71 9.67 -9.87
C GLY A 323 -9.51 11.16 -10.07
N LYS A 324 -10.25 12.03 -9.37
CA LYS A 324 -10.27 13.49 -9.55
C LYS A 324 -9.61 14.21 -8.38
N SER A 325 -9.08 15.39 -8.65
CA SER A 325 -8.68 16.38 -7.65
C SER A 325 -9.80 17.39 -7.40
N GLY A 326 -9.81 17.98 -6.21
CA GLY A 326 -10.71 19.05 -5.81
C GLY A 326 -12.10 18.63 -5.36
N ASP A 327 -12.39 17.34 -5.21
CA ASP A 327 -13.70 16.85 -4.77
C ASP A 327 -13.97 17.20 -3.30
N TRP A 328 -12.93 17.51 -2.54
CA TRP A 328 -13.03 18.04 -1.18
C TRP A 328 -13.94 19.27 -1.05
N ARG A 329 -14.07 20.10 -2.10
CA ARG A 329 -14.95 21.27 -2.10
C ARG A 329 -16.42 20.94 -1.85
N ASN A 330 -16.81 19.69 -2.14
CA ASN A 330 -18.16 19.22 -1.88
C ASN A 330 -18.41 18.86 -0.40
N TYR A 331 -17.36 18.66 0.40
CA TYR A 331 -17.47 18.08 1.75
C TYR A 331 -16.90 18.97 2.86
N PHE A 332 -16.07 19.96 2.51
CA PHE A 332 -15.43 20.83 3.48
C PHE A 332 -16.30 22.06 3.75
N ASP A 333 -16.56 22.28 5.03
CA ASP A 333 -17.07 23.52 5.59
C ASP A 333 -16.13 24.04 6.69
N ARG A 334 -16.47 25.21 7.24
CA ARG A 334 -15.66 25.85 8.28
C ARG A 334 -15.57 24.99 9.55
N ALA A 335 -16.66 24.34 9.94
CA ALA A 335 -16.73 23.48 11.13
C ALA A 335 -15.78 22.27 11.02
N LEU A 336 -15.68 21.63 9.85
CA LEU A 336 -14.73 20.54 9.64
C LEU A 336 -13.28 21.01 9.79
N VAL A 337 -12.95 22.20 9.27
CA VAL A 337 -11.60 22.76 9.42
C VAL A 337 -11.29 23.11 10.87
N GLU A 338 -12.26 23.60 11.64
CA GLU A 338 -12.11 23.81 13.09
C GLU A 338 -11.77 22.51 13.83
N ILE A 339 -12.42 21.39 13.48
CA ILE A 339 -12.12 20.05 14.01
C ILE A 339 -10.69 19.61 13.66
N LEU A 340 -10.27 19.86 12.41
CA LEU A 340 -8.92 19.55 11.94
C LEU A 340 -7.86 20.48 12.55
N GLY A 341 -8.26 21.66 13.03
CA GLY A 341 -7.45 22.58 13.81
C GLY A 341 -6.38 23.33 13.00
N PRO A 342 -5.66 24.26 13.65
CA PRO A 342 -4.71 25.17 12.99
C PRO A 342 -3.53 24.44 12.34
N GLY A 343 -3.09 23.31 12.90
CA GLY A 343 -2.02 22.50 12.31
C GLY A 343 -2.35 21.98 10.91
N PHE A 344 -3.62 21.66 10.64
CA PHE A 344 -4.06 21.24 9.31
C PHE A 344 -4.06 22.42 8.31
N ALA A 345 -4.45 23.61 8.75
CA ALA A 345 -4.39 24.80 7.90
C ALA A 345 -2.96 25.16 7.52
N THR A 346 -2.03 25.12 8.49
CA THR A 346 -0.60 25.32 8.24
C THR A 346 -0.05 24.26 7.27
N LEU A 347 -0.45 23.00 7.43
CA LEU A 347 -0.03 21.92 6.54
C LEU A 347 -0.37 22.21 5.07
N LEU A 348 -1.56 22.73 4.76
CA LEU A 348 -1.92 23.04 3.37
C LEU A 348 -1.06 24.16 2.77
N VAL A 349 -0.63 25.12 3.60
CA VAL A 349 0.29 26.18 3.19
C VAL A 349 1.70 25.61 2.97
N THR A 350 2.20 24.81 3.91
CA THR A 350 3.50 24.13 3.82
C THR A 350 3.60 23.26 2.57
N LEU A 351 2.56 22.50 2.25
CA LEU A 351 2.51 21.65 1.06
C LEU A 351 2.26 22.42 -0.25
N GLY A 352 2.03 23.75 -0.18
CA GLY A 352 1.76 24.58 -1.34
C GLY A 352 0.44 24.27 -2.04
N TYR A 353 -0.59 23.89 -1.28
CA TYR A 353 -1.99 23.83 -1.76
C TYR A 353 -2.74 25.13 -1.50
N GLU A 354 -2.29 25.92 -0.53
CA GLU A 354 -2.85 27.23 -0.18
C GLU A 354 -1.74 28.25 0.05
N ARG A 355 -2.04 29.54 -0.15
CA ARG A 355 -1.04 30.61 0.00
C ARG A 355 -0.83 31.00 1.47
N ASP A 356 -1.92 31.09 2.21
CA ASP A 356 -2.01 31.53 3.60
C ASP A 356 -3.33 31.04 4.18
N SER A 357 -3.67 31.33 5.44
CA SER A 357 -4.90 30.85 6.08
C SER A 357 -6.21 31.50 5.59
N ALA A 358 -6.17 32.45 4.65
CA ALA A 358 -7.38 33.13 4.17
C ALA A 358 -8.35 32.19 3.44
N TRP A 359 -7.88 31.05 2.93
CA TRP A 359 -8.73 30.03 2.29
C TRP A 359 -9.82 29.49 3.23
N ILE A 360 -9.60 29.51 4.55
CA ILE A 360 -10.59 29.06 5.54
C ILE A 360 -11.82 29.97 5.51
N GLY A 361 -11.61 31.29 5.34
CA GLY A 361 -12.70 32.26 5.23
C GLY A 361 -13.53 32.11 3.95
N ALA A 362 -12.97 31.48 2.91
CA ALA A 362 -13.66 31.19 1.66
C ALA A 362 -14.52 29.91 1.73
N LEU A 363 -14.43 29.11 2.80
CA LEU A 363 -15.25 27.93 2.98
C LEU A 363 -16.70 28.30 3.34
N PRO A 364 -17.67 27.52 2.86
CA PRO A 364 -19.07 27.70 3.25
C PRO A 364 -19.28 27.36 4.74
N ASP A 365 -20.35 27.90 5.32
CA ASP A 365 -20.77 27.53 6.69
C ASP A 365 -21.27 26.08 6.76
N CYS A 366 -21.77 25.54 5.65
CA CYS A 366 -22.23 24.15 5.53
C CYS A 366 -21.71 23.52 4.24
N ALA A 367 -21.26 22.27 4.32
CA ALA A 367 -20.73 21.57 3.16
C ALA A 367 -21.80 21.40 2.06
N PRO A 368 -21.47 21.55 0.76
CA PRO A 368 -22.43 21.37 -0.33
C PRO A 368 -23.03 19.97 -0.43
N ARG A 369 -22.35 18.95 0.09
CA ARG A 369 -22.81 17.56 0.13
C ARG A 369 -22.68 16.99 1.54
N ALA A 370 -23.69 16.24 1.94
CA ALA A 370 -23.61 15.38 3.10
C ALA A 370 -22.67 14.19 2.83
N TRP A 371 -22.06 13.68 3.90
CA TRP A 371 -21.29 12.44 3.87
C TRP A 371 -22.22 11.24 3.65
N ASP A 372 -21.97 10.49 2.58
CA ASP A 372 -22.85 9.41 2.14
C ASP A 372 -22.46 8.06 2.77
N PHE A 373 -23.18 7.67 3.83
CA PHE A 373 -22.97 6.40 4.52
C PHE A 373 -23.56 5.18 3.78
N SER A 374 -24.37 5.39 2.74
CA SER A 374 -24.94 4.30 1.93
C SER A 374 -23.87 3.51 1.15
N ARG A 375 -22.64 4.04 1.13
CA ARG A 375 -21.44 3.43 0.56
C ARG A 375 -20.79 2.39 1.46
N LEU A 376 -21.35 2.09 2.63
CA LEU A 376 -20.97 0.89 3.36
C LEU A 376 -21.06 -0.33 2.43
N ARG A 377 -20.03 -1.18 2.49
CA ARG A 377 -20.00 -2.47 1.78
C ARG A 377 -19.92 -3.58 2.82
N PRO A 378 -21.06 -4.06 3.31
CA PRO A 378 -21.07 -5.03 4.40
C PRO A 378 -20.30 -6.31 4.06
N ARG A 379 -20.37 -6.80 2.82
CA ARG A 379 -19.61 -7.98 2.40
C ARG A 379 -18.11 -7.76 2.49
N GLN A 380 -17.61 -6.65 1.97
CA GLN A 380 -16.17 -6.34 2.00
C GLN A 380 -15.68 -6.06 3.41
N SER A 381 -16.51 -5.36 4.20
CA SER A 381 -16.29 -5.12 5.63
C SER A 381 -16.16 -6.43 6.39
N LEU A 382 -17.08 -7.36 6.15
CA LEU A 382 -17.08 -8.68 6.75
C LEU A 382 -15.85 -9.50 6.34
N VAL A 383 -15.48 -9.52 5.05
CA VAL A 383 -14.23 -10.17 4.57
C VAL A 383 -12.99 -9.59 5.25
N ARG A 384 -12.94 -8.26 5.42
CA ARG A 384 -11.81 -7.61 6.12
C ARG A 384 -11.75 -8.01 7.59
N SER A 385 -12.89 -8.04 8.28
CA SER A 385 -12.97 -8.48 9.67
C SER A 385 -12.59 -9.95 9.84
N PHE A 386 -12.99 -10.80 8.89
CA PHE A 386 -12.57 -12.19 8.84
C PHE A 386 -11.07 -12.33 8.66
N ARG A 387 -10.47 -11.53 7.78
CA ARG A 387 -9.03 -11.48 7.64
C ARG A 387 -8.38 -11.12 8.97
N CYS A 388 -8.87 -10.12 9.71
CA CYS A 388 -8.32 -9.79 11.03
C CYS A 388 -8.44 -10.92 12.06
N LEU A 389 -9.52 -11.71 12.02
CA LEU A 389 -9.69 -12.88 12.89
C LEU A 389 -8.77 -14.05 12.48
N TRP A 390 -8.65 -14.29 11.18
CA TRP A 390 -7.71 -15.26 10.62
C TRP A 390 -6.27 -14.92 11.00
N GLU A 391 -5.90 -13.64 10.89
CA GLU A 391 -4.61 -13.09 11.29
C GLU A 391 -4.34 -13.26 12.80
N ALA A 392 -5.37 -13.31 13.64
CA ALA A 392 -5.23 -13.45 15.09
C ALA A 392 -5.26 -14.91 15.59
N ASP A 393 -5.55 -15.89 14.73
CA ASP A 393 -5.80 -17.28 15.14
C ASP A 393 -4.91 -18.28 14.40
N ALA A 394 -3.97 -18.86 15.14
CA ALA A 394 -3.01 -19.81 14.59
C ALA A 394 -3.66 -21.09 14.04
N ALA A 395 -4.75 -21.58 14.64
CA ALA A 395 -5.43 -22.80 14.17
C ALA A 395 -6.18 -22.55 12.86
N LEU A 396 -6.77 -21.35 12.70
CA LEU A 396 -7.36 -20.94 11.42
C LEU A 396 -6.30 -20.75 10.34
N HIS A 397 -5.13 -20.22 10.70
CA HIS A 397 -4.00 -20.07 9.78
C HIS A 397 -3.46 -21.44 9.31
N GLU A 398 -3.35 -22.40 10.23
CA GLU A 398 -2.92 -23.77 9.92
C GLU A 398 -3.91 -24.47 8.98
N ARG A 399 -5.21 -24.35 9.26
CA ARG A 399 -6.26 -25.01 8.48
C ARG A 399 -6.51 -24.34 7.13
N TYR A 400 -6.38 -23.02 7.05
CA TYR A 400 -6.60 -22.21 5.86
C TYR A 400 -5.38 -21.32 5.62
N PRO A 401 -4.27 -21.88 5.09
CA PRO A 401 -3.05 -21.12 4.92
C PRO A 401 -3.23 -19.93 3.97
N ASN A 402 -4.16 -20.01 3.01
CA ASN A 402 -4.48 -18.90 2.15
C ASN A 402 -5.85 -18.27 2.51
N PRO A 403 -5.89 -16.99 2.94
CA PRO A 403 -7.15 -16.32 3.24
C PRO A 403 -8.01 -16.09 1.99
N THR A 404 -7.51 -16.34 0.76
CA THR A 404 -8.30 -16.33 -0.47
C THR A 404 -8.98 -17.67 -0.79
N ASP A 405 -8.76 -18.73 -0.01
CA ASP A 405 -9.45 -20.03 -0.14
C ASP A 405 -10.92 -19.96 0.35
N LEU A 406 -11.53 -18.78 0.20
CA LEU A 406 -12.90 -18.42 0.56
C LEU A 406 -13.96 -19.21 -0.23
N LEU A 407 -13.56 -19.85 -1.34
CA LEU A 407 -14.46 -20.45 -2.33
C LEU A 407 -14.17 -21.95 -2.57
N ALA A 408 -13.47 -22.64 -1.66
CA ALA A 408 -13.28 -24.08 -1.79
C ALA A 408 -14.62 -24.84 -1.72
N ALA A 409 -14.69 -26.01 -2.36
CA ALA A 409 -15.92 -26.77 -2.57
C ALA A 409 -16.63 -27.22 -1.27
N ASP A 410 -15.93 -27.20 -0.13
CA ASP A 410 -16.46 -27.50 1.20
C ASP A 410 -17.09 -26.27 1.91
N GLY A 411 -17.26 -25.17 1.18
CA GLY A 411 -17.62 -23.85 1.71
C GLY A 411 -16.41 -22.99 2.08
N GLY A 412 -15.19 -23.51 1.98
CA GLY A 412 -13.94 -22.79 2.23
C GLY A 412 -13.79 -22.25 3.64
N PHE A 413 -12.86 -21.31 3.79
CA PHE A 413 -12.57 -20.63 5.06
C PHE A 413 -13.83 -19.97 5.67
N LEU A 414 -14.67 -19.36 4.82
CA LEU A 414 -15.90 -18.69 5.26
C LEU A 414 -16.94 -19.68 5.75
N GLY A 415 -17.16 -20.77 5.01
CA GLY A 415 -18.09 -21.83 5.42
C GLY A 415 -17.65 -22.50 6.71
N HIS A 416 -16.34 -22.61 6.98
CA HIS A 416 -15.85 -23.07 8.28
C HIS A 416 -16.15 -22.08 9.41
N ILE A 417 -15.81 -20.80 9.26
CA ILE A 417 -16.07 -19.81 10.31
C ILE A 417 -17.57 -19.70 10.64
N VAL A 418 -18.43 -19.75 9.62
CA VAL A 418 -19.88 -19.75 9.81
C VAL A 418 -20.36 -21.02 10.52
N ARG A 419 -19.83 -22.21 10.16
CA ARG A 419 -20.14 -23.48 10.83
C ARG A 419 -19.69 -23.53 12.29
N GLU A 420 -18.50 -22.99 12.57
CA GLU A 420 -17.95 -22.90 13.93
C GLU A 420 -18.57 -21.75 14.75
N ALA A 421 -19.50 -20.97 14.15
CA ALA A 421 -20.36 -19.99 14.80
C ALA A 421 -19.66 -19.07 15.81
N ARG A 422 -18.43 -18.62 15.51
CA ARG A 422 -17.66 -17.80 16.45
C ARG A 422 -18.48 -16.56 16.87
N PRO A 423 -18.77 -16.36 18.16
CA PRO A 423 -19.68 -15.30 18.60
C PRO A 423 -19.26 -13.90 18.13
N GLU A 424 -17.97 -13.64 18.02
CA GLU A 424 -17.39 -12.36 17.55
C GLU A 424 -17.78 -12.05 16.11
N VAL A 425 -17.72 -13.07 15.24
CA VAL A 425 -18.10 -12.98 13.82
C VAL A 425 -19.58 -12.69 13.71
N MET A 426 -20.40 -13.47 14.42
CA MET A 426 -21.85 -13.36 14.34
C MET A 426 -22.32 -12.01 14.85
N ARG A 427 -21.71 -11.51 15.94
CA ARG A 427 -21.93 -10.15 16.44
C ARG A 427 -21.56 -9.11 15.38
N HIS A 428 -20.37 -9.20 14.78
CA HIS A 428 -19.95 -8.23 13.78
C HIS A 428 -20.80 -8.26 12.51
N ARG A 429 -21.22 -9.45 12.04
CA ARG A 429 -22.17 -9.59 10.93
C ARG A 429 -23.51 -8.93 11.28
N ALA A 430 -24.04 -9.17 12.48
CA ALA A 430 -25.27 -8.53 12.95
C ALA A 430 -25.13 -7.00 12.98
N ASP A 431 -23.98 -6.50 13.43
CA ASP A 431 -23.70 -5.05 13.43
C ASP A 431 -23.66 -4.48 12.02
N LEU A 432 -22.98 -5.13 11.08
CA LEU A 432 -22.93 -4.68 9.69
C LEU A 432 -24.33 -4.66 9.03
N ILE A 433 -25.20 -5.63 9.35
CA ILE A 433 -26.59 -5.63 8.90
C ILE A 433 -27.36 -4.45 9.52
N ALA A 434 -27.20 -4.21 10.82
CA ALA A 434 -27.85 -3.09 11.50
C ALA A 434 -27.37 -1.74 10.95
N LEU A 435 -26.07 -1.57 10.72
CA LEU A 435 -25.50 -0.38 10.10
C LEU A 435 -25.95 -0.20 8.65
N ALA A 436 -26.02 -1.27 7.87
CA ALA A 436 -26.52 -1.19 6.50
C ALA A 436 -27.96 -0.71 6.46
N ARG A 437 -28.81 -1.16 7.39
CA ARG A 437 -30.17 -0.65 7.54
C ARG A 437 -30.18 0.81 8.00
N LEU A 438 -29.40 1.16 9.02
CA LEU A 438 -29.29 2.51 9.55
C LEU A 438 -28.86 3.52 8.48
N TRP A 439 -27.93 3.13 7.61
CA TRP A 439 -27.33 3.99 6.58
C TRP A 439 -27.91 3.80 5.18
N ASN A 440 -29.01 3.05 5.06
CA ASN A 440 -29.64 2.73 3.77
C ASN A 440 -28.66 2.17 2.73
N ALA A 441 -27.68 1.37 3.17
CA ALA A 441 -26.74 0.67 2.31
C ALA A 441 -27.36 -0.67 1.82
N ASP A 442 -26.80 -1.24 0.75
CA ASP A 442 -27.35 -2.47 0.16
C ASP A 442 -27.19 -3.67 1.11
N THR A 443 -28.29 -4.07 1.75
CA THR A 443 -28.32 -5.23 2.65
C THR A 443 -28.26 -6.56 1.89
N ARG A 444 -28.52 -6.59 0.57
CA ARG A 444 -28.46 -7.86 -0.20
C ARG A 444 -27.05 -8.44 -0.21
N GLU A 445 -26.03 -7.59 -0.09
CA GLU A 445 -24.64 -8.01 0.08
C GLU A 445 -24.42 -8.84 1.37
N THR A 446 -25.21 -8.61 2.43
CA THR A 446 -25.15 -9.37 3.68
C THR A 446 -26.00 -10.64 3.69
N VAL A 447 -27.11 -10.66 2.94
CA VAL A 447 -28.07 -11.78 2.92
C VAL A 447 -27.57 -12.92 2.04
N ALA A 448 -26.76 -12.62 1.03
CA ALA A 448 -26.07 -13.62 0.21
C ALA A 448 -24.88 -14.30 0.93
N PHE A 449 -24.66 -13.97 2.21
CA PHE A 449 -23.62 -14.47 3.13
C PHE A 449 -24.28 -15.07 4.38
#